data_AF-A0A4J1W7F1-F1
#
_entry.id   AF-A0A4J1W7F1-F1
#
_cell.length_a   1.000
_cell.length_b   1.000
_cell.length_c   1.000
_cell.angle_alpha   90.00
_cell.angle_beta   90.00
_cell.angle_gamma   90.00
#
_symmetry.space_group_name_H-M   'P 1'
#
loop_
_entity.id
_entity.type
_entity.pdbx_description
1 polymer ?
#
loop_
_entity_poly.entity_id
_entity_poly.type
_entity_poly.pdbx_seq_one_letter_code
_entity_poly.pdbx_strand_id
1 'polypeptide(L)'
;MSQIVIEYEKEFLRLKDICTHFNLLETILEIDSILDNINELDYSIIEKSIYNIYLKIRNQIYNTTNIGIKSPIFNNNEKRYEYERGFSPTYLEEKYQSTYSQIDNVCCVFRSGMSALDAICKTLIKNFSLKKMKALDATYYFETSSLLYNVYDRFLNIHRSKAFKKVYDQLKSNDYTIVFLELVNLNYPNE
;
A
#
# COMPACT_ATOMS: atom_id res chain seq x y z
N MET A 1 -1.79 -36.07 -12.23
CA MET A 1 -1.94 -35.04 -11.17
C MET A 1 -2.46 -33.77 -11.84
N SER A 2 -3.54 -33.16 -11.32
CA SER A 2 -4.11 -31.95 -11.92
C SER A 2 -3.21 -30.74 -11.66
N GLN A 3 -3.23 -29.74 -12.54
CA GLN A 3 -2.44 -28.51 -12.39
C GLN A 3 -2.70 -27.82 -11.04
N ILE A 4 -3.92 -27.92 -10.53
CA ILE A 4 -4.34 -27.33 -9.26
C ILE A 4 -3.69 -28.03 -8.05
N VAL A 5 -3.53 -29.36 -8.11
CA VAL A 5 -2.86 -30.13 -7.05
C VAL A 5 -1.39 -29.72 -6.96
N ILE A 6 -0.72 -29.54 -8.10
CA ILE A 6 0.67 -29.07 -8.16
C ILE A 6 0.82 -27.68 -7.51
N GLU A 7 -0.18 -26.79 -7.66
CA GLU A 7 -0.16 -25.48 -7.01
C GLU A 7 -0.34 -25.57 -5.50
N TYR A 8 -1.23 -26.45 -5.02
CA TYR A 8 -1.39 -26.70 -3.58
C TYR A 8 -0.15 -27.36 -2.96
N GLU A 9 0.49 -28.32 -3.64
CA GLU A 9 1.76 -28.92 -3.20
C GLU A 9 2.84 -27.85 -3.03
N LYS A 10 2.98 -26.94 -4.01
CA LYS A 10 3.93 -25.82 -3.92
C LYS A 10 3.66 -24.92 -2.72
N GLU A 11 2.38 -24.65 -2.42
CA GLU A 11 2.02 -23.82 -1.29
C GLU A 11 2.31 -24.50 0.05
N PHE A 12 2.04 -25.80 0.18
CA PHE A 12 2.45 -26.56 1.36
C PHE A 12 3.96 -26.62 1.56
N LEU A 13 4.73 -26.81 0.48
CA LEU A 13 6.20 -26.78 0.55
C LEU A 13 6.71 -25.42 1.05
N ARG A 14 6.13 -24.31 0.58
CA ARG A 14 6.46 -22.97 1.09
C ARG A 14 6.13 -22.82 2.58
N LEU A 15 4.95 -23.30 3.00
CA LEU A 15 4.56 -23.26 4.41
C LEU A 15 5.50 -24.12 5.28
N LYS A 16 5.98 -25.25 4.75
CA LYS A 16 6.97 -26.12 5.39
C LYS A 16 8.33 -25.43 5.54
N ASP A 17 8.80 -24.71 4.53
CA ASP A 17 10.03 -23.91 4.61
C ASP A 17 9.94 -22.87 5.74
N ILE A 18 8.80 -22.17 5.83
CA ILE A 18 8.53 -21.22 6.91
C ILE A 18 8.52 -21.93 8.26
N CYS A 19 7.81 -23.06 8.39
CA CYS A 19 7.79 -23.84 9.63
C CYS A 19 9.19 -24.29 10.06
N THR A 20 10.03 -24.68 9.10
CA THR A 20 11.42 -25.10 9.36
C THR A 20 12.24 -23.95 9.91
N HIS A 21 12.10 -22.74 9.33
CA HIS A 21 12.77 -21.54 9.82
C HIS A 21 12.38 -21.18 11.27
N PHE A 22 11.12 -21.38 11.65
CA PHE A 22 10.60 -21.09 12.99
C PHE A 22 10.57 -22.31 13.93
N ASN A 23 11.19 -23.43 13.55
CA ASN A 23 11.24 -24.68 14.32
C ASN A 23 9.86 -25.22 14.77
N LEU A 24 8.87 -25.19 13.88
CA LEU A 24 7.50 -25.64 14.14
C LEU A 24 7.29 -27.12 13.76
N LEU A 25 7.95 -28.02 14.49
CA LEU A 25 8.04 -29.46 14.16
C LEU A 25 6.68 -30.16 13.99
N GLU A 26 5.70 -29.89 14.85
CA GLU A 26 4.37 -30.51 14.76
C GLU A 26 3.62 -30.10 13.48
N THR A 27 3.73 -28.83 13.11
CA THR A 27 3.11 -28.30 11.88
C THR A 27 3.80 -28.87 10.64
N ILE A 28 5.11 -29.12 10.68
CA ILE A 28 5.84 -29.78 9.58
C ILE A 28 5.29 -31.19 9.35
N LEU A 29 5.10 -31.96 10.42
CA LEU A 29 4.55 -33.32 10.33
C LEU A 29 3.11 -33.34 9.80
N GLU A 30 2.29 -32.34 10.19
CA GLU A 30 0.95 -32.15 9.64
C GLU A 30 0.98 -31.87 8.13
N ILE A 31 1.90 -31.01 7.67
CA ILE A 31 2.09 -30.72 6.24
C ILE A 31 2.52 -31.99 5.49
N ASP A 32 3.48 -32.75 6.03
CA ASP A 32 3.95 -33.99 5.39
C ASP A 32 2.84 -35.02 5.25
N SER A 33 2.03 -35.20 6.29
CA SER A 33 0.86 -36.08 6.23
C SER A 33 -0.17 -35.63 5.18
N ILE A 34 -0.31 -34.33 4.93
CA ILE A 34 -1.23 -33.83 3.90
C ILE A 34 -0.62 -34.02 2.50
N LEU A 35 0.67 -33.75 2.32
CA LEU A 35 1.38 -33.95 1.06
C LEU A 35 1.34 -35.42 0.62
N ASP A 36 1.54 -36.36 1.56
CA ASP A 36 1.50 -37.80 1.27
C ASP A 36 0.13 -38.26 0.75
N ASN A 37 -0.96 -37.57 1.13
CA ASN A 37 -2.33 -37.95 0.80
C ASN A 37 -3.03 -36.94 -0.12
N ILE A 38 -2.31 -35.96 -0.69
CA ILE A 38 -2.92 -34.78 -1.32
C ILE A 38 -3.81 -35.12 -2.53
N ASN A 39 -3.49 -36.21 -3.23
CA ASN A 39 -4.25 -36.69 -4.39
C ASN A 39 -5.60 -37.33 -4.00
N GLU A 40 -5.78 -37.68 -2.72
CA GLU A 40 -6.97 -38.35 -2.20
C GLU A 40 -7.92 -37.38 -1.48
N LEU A 41 -7.50 -36.13 -1.29
CA LEU A 41 -8.26 -35.10 -0.59
C LEU A 41 -9.09 -34.23 -1.53
N ASP A 42 -10.29 -33.87 -1.08
CA ASP A 42 -11.10 -32.86 -1.76
C ASP A 42 -10.43 -31.48 -1.71
N TYR A 43 -10.53 -30.70 -2.79
CA TYR A 43 -9.91 -29.37 -2.87
C TYR A 43 -10.33 -28.43 -1.73
N SER A 44 -11.58 -28.49 -1.27
CA SER A 44 -12.04 -27.68 -0.13
C SER A 44 -11.34 -28.06 1.18
N ILE A 45 -10.95 -29.32 1.33
CA ILE A 45 -10.20 -29.79 2.51
C ILE A 45 -8.77 -29.26 2.42
N ILE A 46 -8.15 -29.35 1.23
CA ILE A 46 -6.81 -28.83 0.95
C ILE A 46 -6.73 -27.33 1.26
N GLU A 47 -7.65 -26.52 0.73
CA GLU A 47 -7.70 -25.07 0.96
C GLU A 47 -7.88 -24.72 2.44
N LYS A 48 -8.79 -25.41 3.14
CA LYS A 48 -9.01 -25.22 4.57
C LYS A 48 -7.77 -25.58 5.39
N SER A 49 -7.07 -26.64 5.00
CA SER A 49 -5.81 -27.06 5.64
C SER A 49 -4.71 -26.04 5.46
N ILE A 50 -4.52 -25.51 4.24
CA ILE A 50 -3.58 -24.40 3.97
C ILE A 50 -3.88 -23.21 4.87
N TYR A 51 -5.14 -22.79 4.94
CA TYR A 51 -5.55 -21.67 5.78
C TYR A 51 -5.28 -21.91 7.27
N ASN A 52 -5.61 -23.10 7.78
CA ASN A 52 -5.41 -23.45 9.19
C ASN A 52 -3.92 -23.52 9.55
N ILE A 53 -3.09 -24.11 8.70
CA ILE A 53 -1.64 -24.17 8.88
C ILE A 53 -1.05 -22.76 8.88
N TYR A 54 -1.49 -21.91 7.95
CA TYR A 54 -1.09 -20.50 7.93
C TYR A 54 -1.43 -19.78 9.24
N LEU A 55 -2.63 -19.99 9.80
CA LEU A 55 -3.00 -19.41 11.10
C LEU A 55 -2.15 -19.96 12.26
N LYS A 56 -1.86 -21.26 12.28
CA LYS A 56 -1.00 -21.90 13.29
C LYS A 56 0.41 -21.29 13.26
N ILE A 57 1.02 -21.18 12.08
CA ILE A 57 2.32 -20.55 11.87
C ILE A 57 2.30 -19.11 12.41
N ARG A 58 1.28 -18.32 12.04
CA ARG A 58 1.17 -16.93 12.50
C ARG A 58 1.04 -16.80 14.01
N ASN A 59 0.23 -17.64 14.64
CA ASN A 59 0.06 -17.64 16.09
C ASN A 59 1.36 -18.01 16.81
N GLN A 60 2.10 -19.00 16.30
CA GLN A 60 3.38 -19.40 16.87
C GLN A 60 4.46 -18.34 16.69
N ILE A 61 4.58 -17.74 15.50
CA ILE A 61 5.47 -16.59 15.28
C ILE A 61 5.10 -15.46 16.23
N TYR A 62 3.82 -15.15 16.37
CA TYR A 62 3.34 -14.11 17.29
C TYR A 62 3.70 -14.37 18.75
N ASN A 63 3.61 -15.63 19.20
CA ASN A 63 3.93 -15.99 20.59
C ASN A 63 5.44 -16.10 20.86
N THR A 64 6.25 -16.36 19.84
CA THR A 64 7.71 -16.55 19.97
C THR A 64 8.52 -15.30 19.67
N THR A 65 8.00 -14.37 18.86
CA THR A 65 8.58 -13.03 18.76
C THR A 65 8.23 -12.26 20.03
N ASN A 66 9.23 -11.94 20.84
CA ASN A 66 9.12 -11.05 22.00
C ASN A 66 8.94 -9.58 21.56
N ILE A 67 8.18 -9.39 20.49
CA ILE A 67 7.75 -8.12 19.95
C ILE A 67 6.29 -8.07 20.35
N GLY A 68 6.03 -7.49 21.52
CA GLY A 68 4.67 -7.15 21.90
C GLY A 68 4.01 -6.40 20.74
N ILE A 69 2.79 -6.84 20.42
CA ILE A 69 1.73 -6.05 19.78
C ILE A 69 1.58 -6.23 18.26
N LYS A 70 0.36 -6.65 17.85
CA LYS A 70 -0.11 -6.68 16.44
C LYS A 70 -1.45 -5.96 16.24
N SER A 71 -1.88 -5.10 17.17
CA SER A 71 -3.12 -4.30 16.98
C SER A 71 -3.00 -2.95 17.67
N PRO A 72 -3.56 -1.87 17.08
CA PRO A 72 -3.48 -0.54 17.67
C PRO A 72 -4.20 -0.51 19.03
N ILE A 73 -3.47 -0.17 20.08
CA ILE A 73 -4.03 0.19 21.38
C ILE A 73 -4.13 1.72 21.39
N PHE A 74 -5.35 2.25 21.28
CA PHE A 74 -5.59 3.69 21.46
C PHE A 74 -5.64 3.99 22.97
N ASN A 75 -4.48 4.06 23.62
CA ASN A 75 -4.38 4.64 24.95
C ASN A 75 -4.06 6.14 24.81
N ASN A 76 -4.96 6.99 25.30
CA ASN A 76 -5.04 8.43 25.06
C ASN A 76 -3.79 9.27 25.44
N ASN A 77 -2.71 8.68 25.94
CA ASN A 77 -1.54 9.41 26.43
C ASN A 77 -0.20 9.04 25.76
N GLU A 78 -0.13 8.03 24.88
CA GLU A 78 1.12 7.66 24.20
C GLU A 78 0.93 7.56 22.68
N LYS A 79 1.55 8.49 21.94
CA LYS A 79 1.64 8.43 20.47
C LYS A 79 2.76 7.50 20.03
N ARG A 80 2.70 6.22 20.39
CA ARG A 80 3.61 5.21 19.85
C ARG A 80 2.81 4.29 18.93
N TYR A 81 3.15 4.34 17.64
CA TYR A 81 2.60 3.41 16.67
C TYR A 81 3.35 2.08 16.79
N GLU A 82 2.70 1.06 17.35
CA GLU A 82 3.34 -0.23 17.66
C GLU A 82 3.09 -1.30 16.57
N TYR A 83 2.57 -0.90 15.40
CA TYR A 83 2.31 -1.81 14.28
C TYR A 83 3.18 -1.46 13.09
N GLU A 84 3.83 -2.42 12.44
CA GLU A 84 4.73 -2.21 11.27
C GLU A 84 4.12 -1.34 10.16
N ARG A 85 2.79 -1.39 9.95
CA ARG A 85 2.13 -0.50 8.97
C ARG A 85 1.83 0.91 9.49
N GLY A 86 1.90 1.12 10.80
CA GLY A 86 1.76 2.40 11.48
C GLY A 86 3.11 3.02 11.90
N PHE A 87 4.21 2.28 11.89
CA PHE A 87 5.55 2.86 12.00
C PHE A 87 5.78 3.74 10.78
N SER A 88 5.71 5.05 10.98
CA SER A 88 6.37 6.00 10.09
C SER A 88 7.82 5.56 9.92
N PRO A 89 8.39 5.57 8.71
CA PRO A 89 9.83 5.47 8.54
C PRO A 89 10.46 6.79 9.01
N THR A 90 10.35 7.06 10.32
CA THR A 90 10.59 8.36 10.94
C THR A 90 11.98 8.87 10.64
N TYR A 91 12.98 7.98 10.61
CA TYR A 91 14.34 8.34 10.21
C TYR A 91 14.42 8.90 8.78
N LEU A 92 13.69 8.30 7.83
CA LEU A 92 13.65 8.79 6.44
C LEU A 92 12.87 10.10 6.36
N GLU A 93 11.75 10.21 7.07
CA GLU A 93 10.91 11.41 7.14
C GLU A 93 11.66 12.58 7.78
N GLU A 94 12.33 12.37 8.91
CA GLU A 94 13.19 13.34 9.60
C GLU A 94 14.37 13.75 8.73
N LYS A 95 15.02 12.80 8.05
CA LYS A 95 16.11 13.09 7.11
C LYS A 95 15.61 13.97 5.95
N TYR A 96 14.47 13.63 5.35
CA TYR A 96 13.86 14.47 4.30
C TYR A 96 13.50 15.85 4.84
N GLN A 97 12.87 15.93 6.02
CA GLN A 97 12.48 17.20 6.63
C GLN A 97 13.68 18.09 6.93
N SER A 98 14.79 17.53 7.43
CA SER A 98 16.04 18.27 7.65
C SER A 98 16.65 18.83 6.35
N THR A 99 16.46 18.11 5.23
CA THR A 99 16.94 18.53 3.90
C THR A 99 16.12 19.72 3.36
N TYR A 100 14.83 19.80 3.70
CA TYR A 100 13.91 20.86 3.27
C TYR A 100 13.47 21.76 4.43
N SER A 101 14.39 21.99 5.38
CA SER A 101 14.19 22.58 6.72
C SER A 101 13.62 24.01 6.79
N GLN A 102 13.28 24.63 5.66
CA GLN A 102 12.74 26.00 5.61
C GLN A 102 11.20 26.06 5.63
N ILE A 103 10.52 24.92 5.74
CA ILE A 103 9.06 24.83 5.77
C ILE A 103 8.66 23.93 6.93
N ASP A 104 7.70 24.36 7.76
CA ASP A 104 7.06 23.52 8.78
C ASP A 104 6.30 22.38 8.09
N ASN A 105 7.04 21.34 7.70
CA ASN A 105 6.55 20.22 6.91
C ASN A 105 6.57 18.94 7.73
N VAL A 106 5.41 18.32 7.92
CA VAL A 106 5.33 16.92 8.33
C VAL A 106 5.50 16.07 7.07
N CYS A 107 6.60 15.32 6.99
CA CYS A 107 6.83 14.36 5.90
C CYS A 107 6.10 13.04 6.20
N CYS A 108 5.44 12.47 5.20
CA CYS A 108 4.85 11.14 5.28
C CYS A 108 5.33 10.32 4.09
N VAL A 109 5.96 9.18 4.36
CA VAL A 109 6.47 8.28 3.33
C VAL A 109 5.43 7.23 2.96
N PHE A 110 5.25 7.03 1.66
CA PHE A 110 4.35 6.03 1.11
C PHE A 110 5.14 4.95 0.36
N ARG A 111 4.48 3.82 0.12
CA ARG A 111 5.07 2.66 -0.59
C ARG A 111 5.36 2.95 -2.07
N SER A 112 4.73 3.96 -2.66
CA SER A 112 4.95 4.43 -4.03
C SER A 112 4.46 5.87 -4.20
N GLY A 113 4.88 6.54 -5.27
CA GLY A 113 4.35 7.87 -5.65
C GLY A 113 2.84 7.84 -5.91
N MET A 114 2.33 6.78 -6.54
CA MET A 114 0.89 6.60 -6.76
C MET A 114 0.10 6.42 -5.46
N SER A 115 0.67 5.71 -4.47
CA SER A 115 0.05 5.58 -3.15
C SER A 115 0.03 6.92 -2.40
N ALA A 116 1.06 7.75 -2.55
CA ALA A 116 1.07 9.09 -1.99
C ALA A 116 -0.03 9.97 -2.61
N LEU A 117 -0.13 9.96 -3.94
CA LEU A 117 -1.14 10.73 -4.67
C LEU A 117 -2.57 10.28 -4.30
N ASP A 118 -2.80 8.98 -4.21
CA ASP A 118 -4.07 8.39 -3.78
C ASP A 118 -4.46 8.85 -2.36
N ALA A 119 -3.52 8.80 -1.42
CA ALA A 119 -3.74 9.27 -0.06
C ALA A 119 -4.04 10.78 0.01
N ILE A 120 -3.33 11.60 -0.78
CA ILE A 120 -3.58 13.05 -0.88
C ILE A 120 -4.99 13.30 -1.40
N CYS A 121 -5.41 12.66 -2.50
CA CYS A 121 -6.74 12.84 -3.07
C CYS A 121 -7.85 12.46 -2.09
N LYS A 122 -7.73 11.30 -1.43
CA LYS A 122 -8.68 10.87 -0.38
C LYS A 122 -8.75 11.84 0.79
N THR A 123 -7.59 12.37 1.21
CA THR A 123 -7.51 13.33 2.31
C THR A 123 -8.17 14.65 1.93
N LEU A 124 -7.95 15.14 0.72
CA LEU A 124 -8.61 16.34 0.20
C LEU A 124 -10.13 16.16 0.21
N ILE A 125 -10.62 15.06 -0.39
CA ILE A 125 -12.05 14.78 -0.48
C ILE A 125 -12.72 14.67 0.89
N LYS A 126 -12.04 14.02 1.85
CA LYS A 126 -12.58 13.82 3.20
C LYS A 126 -12.67 15.12 4.00
N ASN A 127 -11.67 16.00 3.88
CA ASN A 127 -11.52 17.13 4.79
C ASN A 127 -12.04 18.45 4.23
N PHE A 128 -12.30 18.54 2.93
CA PHE A 128 -12.72 19.76 2.27
C PHE A 128 -14.03 19.56 1.49
N SER A 129 -14.83 20.62 1.37
CA SER A 129 -16.16 20.52 0.74
C SER A 129 -16.05 20.35 -0.78
N LEU A 130 -16.56 19.22 -1.28
CA LEU A 130 -16.54 18.86 -2.70
C LEU A 130 -17.21 19.90 -3.61
N LYS A 131 -18.21 20.63 -3.12
CA LYS A 131 -18.94 21.65 -3.92
C LYS A 131 -18.04 22.81 -4.38
N LYS A 132 -16.88 22.99 -3.75
CA LYS A 132 -15.93 24.06 -4.08
C LYS A 132 -14.67 23.55 -4.76
N MET A 133 -14.52 22.24 -4.92
CA MET A 133 -13.32 21.67 -5.50
C MET A 133 -13.37 21.71 -7.02
N LYS A 134 -12.48 22.50 -7.60
CA LYS A 134 -12.04 22.33 -8.98
C LYS A 134 -10.56 22.07 -8.98
N ALA A 135 -10.15 21.04 -9.69
CA ALA A 135 -8.75 20.71 -9.86
C ALA A 135 -8.30 20.94 -11.31
N LEU A 136 -7.07 21.42 -11.46
CA LEU A 136 -6.37 21.48 -12.74
C LEU A 136 -5.29 20.39 -12.76
N ASP A 137 -5.36 19.48 -13.73
CA ASP A 137 -4.31 18.51 -14.01
C ASP A 137 -3.44 18.98 -15.18
N ALA A 138 -2.16 19.21 -14.88
CA ALA A 138 -1.11 19.48 -15.86
C ALA A 138 0.04 18.47 -15.75
N THR A 139 -0.23 17.26 -15.25
CA THR A 139 0.75 16.18 -15.13
C THR A 139 0.95 15.45 -16.46
N TYR A 140 2.14 14.87 -16.62
CA TYR A 140 2.53 14.15 -17.83
C TYR A 140 2.50 12.64 -17.64
N TYR A 141 2.80 12.17 -16.42
CA TYR A 141 2.79 10.75 -16.07
C TYR A 141 1.42 10.11 -16.32
N PHE A 142 1.42 9.03 -17.10
CA PHE A 142 0.19 8.43 -17.61
C PHE A 142 -0.62 7.73 -16.51
N GLU A 143 0.04 7.12 -15.51
CA GLU A 143 -0.66 6.47 -14.40
C GLU A 143 -1.31 7.49 -13.47
N THR A 144 -0.64 8.62 -13.22
CA THR A 144 -1.23 9.78 -12.51
C THR A 144 -2.51 10.21 -13.18
N SER A 145 -2.45 10.41 -14.50
CA SER A 145 -3.62 10.82 -15.28
C SER A 145 -4.75 9.78 -15.16
N SER A 146 -4.41 8.49 -15.29
CA SER A 146 -5.40 7.42 -15.19
C SER A 146 -6.07 7.37 -13.81
N LEU A 147 -5.30 7.53 -12.74
CA LEU A 147 -5.85 7.59 -11.38
C LEU A 147 -6.78 8.80 -11.20
N LEU A 148 -6.33 9.99 -11.61
CA LEU A 148 -7.10 11.22 -11.47
C LEU A 148 -8.42 11.14 -12.23
N TYR A 149 -8.38 10.79 -13.53
CA TYR A 149 -9.59 10.77 -14.37
C TYR A 149 -10.54 9.64 -14.05
N ASN A 150 -10.03 8.42 -13.86
CA ASN A 150 -10.90 7.26 -13.72
C ASN A 150 -11.46 7.10 -12.29
N VAL A 151 -10.76 7.64 -11.28
CA VAL A 151 -11.14 7.44 -9.87
C VAL A 151 -11.62 8.73 -9.22
N TYR A 152 -10.97 9.87 -9.50
CA TYR A 152 -11.15 11.09 -8.72
C TYR A 152 -11.90 12.22 -9.42
N ASP A 153 -12.07 12.18 -10.74
CA ASP A 153 -12.74 13.25 -11.50
C ASP A 153 -14.14 13.57 -10.98
N ARG A 154 -14.94 12.54 -10.68
CA ARG A 154 -16.29 12.67 -10.12
C ARG A 154 -16.36 13.40 -8.77
N PHE A 155 -15.22 13.54 -8.08
CA PHE A 155 -15.13 14.20 -6.77
C PHE A 155 -14.45 15.56 -6.83
N LEU A 156 -13.45 15.71 -7.72
CA LEU A 156 -12.59 16.89 -7.78
C LEU A 156 -12.86 17.80 -8.99
N ASN A 157 -13.72 17.37 -9.92
CA ASN A 157 -14.04 18.08 -11.18
C ASN A 157 -12.77 18.54 -11.90
N ILE A 158 -12.03 17.57 -12.46
CA ILE A 158 -10.64 17.74 -12.88
C ILE A 158 -10.61 18.19 -14.34
N HIS A 159 -10.10 19.39 -14.58
CA HIS A 159 -9.83 19.87 -15.94
C HIS A 159 -8.41 19.54 -16.35
N ARG A 160 -8.23 18.96 -17.55
CA ARG A 160 -6.89 18.67 -18.08
C ARG A 160 -6.37 19.78 -18.95
N SER A 161 -5.10 20.12 -18.78
CA SER A 161 -4.39 20.92 -19.76
C SER A 161 -2.89 20.64 -19.69
N LYS A 162 -2.28 20.25 -20.80
CA LYS A 162 -0.83 20.07 -20.91
C LYS A 162 -0.13 21.22 -21.62
N ALA A 163 -0.87 22.04 -22.35
CA ALA A 163 -0.28 23.13 -23.12
C ALA A 163 0.09 24.28 -22.17
N PHE A 164 1.38 24.59 -22.06
CA PHE A 164 1.91 25.59 -21.13
C PHE A 164 1.12 26.90 -21.12
N LYS A 165 0.84 27.49 -22.30
CA LYS A 165 0.07 28.72 -22.42
C LYS A 165 -1.35 28.58 -21.85
N LYS A 166 -2.03 27.46 -22.12
CA LYS A 166 -3.38 27.20 -21.61
C LYS A 166 -3.38 27.02 -20.10
N VAL A 167 -2.43 26.26 -19.56
CA VAL A 167 -2.26 26.07 -18.11
C VAL A 167 -2.03 27.41 -17.44
N TYR A 168 -1.12 28.24 -17.98
CA TYR A 168 -0.83 29.57 -17.45
C TYR A 168 -2.06 30.48 -17.45
N ASP A 169 -2.83 30.51 -18.54
CA ASP A 169 -4.06 31.30 -18.63
C ASP A 169 -5.14 30.79 -17.66
N GLN A 170 -5.25 29.47 -17.47
CA GLN A 170 -6.17 28.86 -16.51
C GLN A 170 -5.79 29.19 -15.05
N LEU A 171 -4.50 29.20 -14.71
CA LEU A 171 -4.05 29.56 -13.37
C LEU A 171 -4.38 31.00 -12.99
N LYS A 172 -4.47 31.93 -13.96
CA LYS A 172 -4.87 33.32 -13.71
C LYS A 172 -6.32 33.49 -13.27
N SER A 173 -7.19 32.54 -13.61
CA SER A 173 -8.63 32.63 -13.32
C SER A 173 -8.96 32.54 -11.83
N ASN A 174 -8.05 32.01 -10.99
CA ASN A 174 -8.31 31.65 -9.59
C ASN A 174 -9.52 30.69 -9.39
N ASP A 175 -9.96 30.01 -10.45
CA ASP A 175 -11.10 29.09 -10.41
C ASP A 175 -10.74 27.72 -9.78
N TYR A 176 -9.45 27.40 -9.69
CA TYR A 176 -8.94 26.10 -9.27
C TYR A 176 -8.42 26.15 -7.84
N THR A 177 -8.91 25.24 -6.99
CA THR A 177 -8.47 25.09 -5.60
C THR A 177 -7.29 24.13 -5.48
N ILE A 178 -7.19 23.18 -6.40
CA ILE A 178 -6.14 22.16 -6.43
C ILE A 178 -5.46 22.22 -7.81
N VAL A 179 -4.14 22.18 -7.83
CA VAL A 179 -3.38 22.11 -9.07
C VAL A 179 -2.39 20.96 -8.97
N PHE A 180 -2.52 19.98 -9.85
CA PHE A 180 -1.55 18.90 -10.00
C PHE A 180 -0.53 19.31 -11.06
N LEU A 181 0.70 19.56 -10.61
CA LEU A 181 1.83 19.94 -11.46
C LEU A 181 2.90 18.86 -11.37
N GLU A 182 3.53 18.57 -12.50
CA GLU A 182 4.68 17.70 -12.59
C GLU A 182 5.83 18.44 -13.26
N LEU A 183 6.99 18.38 -12.64
CA LEU A 183 8.22 18.94 -13.20
C LEU A 183 8.71 18.00 -14.29
N VAL A 184 8.47 18.36 -15.54
CA VAL A 184 9.10 17.67 -16.68
C VAL A 184 10.46 18.29 -16.89
N ASN A 185 11.52 17.50 -16.72
CA ASN A 185 12.82 17.89 -17.22
C ASN A 185 12.76 17.85 -18.75
N LEU A 186 12.64 19.02 -19.39
CA LEU A 186 12.53 19.13 -20.86
C LEU A 186 13.74 18.56 -21.60
N ASN A 187 14.86 18.29 -20.90
CA ASN A 187 16.03 17.63 -21.46
C ASN A 187 15.89 16.11 -21.58
N TYR A 188 14.87 15.51 -20.93
CA TYR A 188 14.59 14.07 -20.95
C TYR A 188 13.07 13.83 -21.06
N PRO A 189 12.44 14.10 -22.22
CA PRO A 189 10.98 14.03 -22.38
C PRO A 189 10.39 12.61 -22.38
N ASN A 190 11.21 11.56 -22.28
CA ASN A 190 10.81 10.15 -22.45
C ASN A 190 11.27 9.21 -21.32
N GLU A 191 11.64 9.73 -20.15
CA GLU A 191 11.78 8.93 -18.92
C GLU A 191 10.66 9.26 -17.94
#